data_AF-A0A537Y3L3-F1
#
_entry.id   AF-A0A537Y3L3-F1
#
_cell.length_a   1.000
_cell.length_b   1.000
_cell.length_c   1.000
_cell.angle_alpha   90.00
_cell.angle_beta   90.00
_cell.angle_gamma   90.00
#
_symmetry.space_group_name_H-M   'P 1'
#
loop_
_entity.id
_entity.type
_entity.pdbx_description
1 polymer ?
#
loop_
_entity_poly.entity_id
_entity_poly.type
_entity_poly.pdbx_seq_one_letter_code
_entity_poly.pdbx_strand_id
1 'polypeptide(L)'
;MNNPSRVISFVNAAHFIDHYSMLIFAAAVIVMGPALGMAYSELLPYATPGFVAFGAGSLLTGWLGDRWSRRHMMVIFFAGIGASMIAVGFAESPLQLGAALLSIGLFASIYHPVGTAMIVSYADRLGREMGLNGVWGNLGVASSALATGAIGQYLGWRFAFIIPGIVTIAIGVAFALSVLHEDRTGTRQAAAQVRVAKQDMWRVIVALLIVVIAISTTFNAVTVALPKLFSERLADLTRSPALLGVIAACVYVFGAMTQYTIGKLLDRHSLKAVALPLSFMLAPFLYLAATLSNWPLILVSIGIVMGAFGQVTVNDAMIGKYT
;
A
#
# COMPACT_ATOMS: atom_id res chain seq x y z
N MET A 1 27.65 -3.07 14.95
CA MET A 1 26.85 -1.95 14.39
C MET A 1 26.19 -2.43 13.12
N ASN A 2 24.93 -2.09 12.91
CA ASN A 2 24.18 -2.44 11.71
C ASN A 2 24.74 -1.74 10.47
N ASN A 3 24.73 -2.42 9.32
CA ASN A 3 25.04 -1.79 8.03
C ASN A 3 23.79 -1.02 7.54
N PRO A 4 23.88 0.31 7.32
CA PRO A 4 22.73 1.13 6.94
C PRO A 4 22.02 0.65 5.67
N SER A 5 22.77 0.33 4.62
CA SER A 5 22.22 -0.11 3.33
C SER A 5 21.47 -1.44 3.47
N ARG A 6 21.95 -2.34 4.33
CA ARG A 6 21.29 -3.61 4.62
C ARG A 6 19.95 -3.38 5.33
N VAL A 7 19.92 -2.53 6.35
CA VAL A 7 18.68 -2.23 7.08
C VAL A 7 17.65 -1.61 6.15
N ILE A 8 18.06 -0.62 5.36
CA ILE A 8 17.18 0.06 4.39
C ILE A 8 16.63 -0.92 3.37
N SER A 9 17.44 -1.87 2.89
CA SER A 9 16.98 -2.91 1.95
C SER A 9 15.88 -3.79 2.53
N PHE A 10 15.99 -4.20 3.79
CA PHE A 10 14.92 -4.95 4.47
C PHE A 10 13.68 -4.11 4.72
N VAL A 11 13.82 -2.83 5.08
CA VAL A 11 12.67 -1.93 5.26
C VAL A 11 11.96 -1.71 3.92
N ASN A 12 12.70 -1.58 2.82
CA ASN A 12 12.14 -1.51 1.48
C ASN A 12 11.36 -2.79 1.10
N ALA A 13 11.92 -3.97 1.39
CA ALA A 13 11.22 -5.23 1.21
C ALA A 13 9.96 -5.32 2.09
N ALA A 14 10.01 -4.80 3.32
CA ALA A 14 8.85 -4.72 4.20
C ALA A 14 7.76 -3.81 3.62
N HIS A 15 8.11 -2.67 3.02
CA HIS A 15 7.13 -1.78 2.38
C HIS A 15 6.39 -2.45 1.24
N PHE A 16 7.15 -3.18 0.42
CA PHE A 16 6.59 -3.97 -0.66
C PHE A 16 5.59 -4.99 -0.12
N ILE A 17 5.98 -5.75 0.92
CA ILE A 17 5.14 -6.78 1.53
C ILE A 17 3.89 -6.17 2.17
N ASP A 18 4.04 -5.03 2.84
CA ASP A 18 2.95 -4.31 3.49
C ASP A 18 1.83 -4.00 2.49
N HIS A 19 2.15 -3.24 1.43
CA HIS A 19 1.17 -2.92 0.40
C HIS A 19 0.72 -4.12 -0.43
N TYR A 20 1.60 -5.07 -0.70
CA TYR A 20 1.25 -6.32 -1.37
C TYR A 20 0.16 -7.07 -0.59
N SER A 21 0.37 -7.26 0.71
CA SER A 21 -0.52 -8.04 1.58
C SER A 21 -1.87 -7.37 1.82
N MET A 22 -1.94 -6.04 1.81
CA MET A 22 -3.20 -5.32 1.93
C MET A 22 -4.07 -5.43 0.66
N LEU A 23 -3.48 -5.63 -0.52
CA LEU A 23 -4.20 -5.69 -1.80
C LEU A 23 -4.34 -7.09 -2.39
N ILE A 24 -3.59 -8.07 -1.88
CA ILE A 24 -3.65 -9.47 -2.32
C ILE A 24 -5.10 -10.01 -2.30
N PHE A 25 -5.88 -9.66 -1.28
CA PHE A 25 -7.26 -10.12 -1.14
C PHE A 25 -8.17 -9.56 -2.25
N ALA A 26 -8.09 -8.27 -2.55
CA ALA A 26 -8.90 -7.64 -3.60
C ALA A 26 -8.70 -8.33 -4.96
N ALA A 27 -7.45 -8.69 -5.29
CA ALA A 27 -7.14 -9.48 -6.48
C ALA A 27 -7.62 -10.92 -6.35
N ALA A 28 -7.47 -11.55 -5.19
CA ALA A 28 -7.81 -12.95 -4.96
C ALA A 28 -9.31 -13.22 -5.04
N VAL A 29 -10.17 -12.26 -4.66
CA VAL A 29 -11.64 -12.40 -4.72
C VAL A 29 -12.12 -12.80 -6.12
N ILE A 30 -11.40 -12.39 -7.18
CA ILE A 30 -11.73 -12.75 -8.58
C ILE A 30 -11.67 -14.27 -8.80
N VAL A 31 -10.70 -14.95 -8.17
CA VAL A 31 -10.50 -16.41 -8.30
C VAL A 31 -11.14 -17.17 -7.13
N MET A 32 -11.24 -16.54 -5.96
CA MET A 32 -11.80 -17.10 -4.74
C MET A 32 -13.33 -17.16 -4.77
N GLY A 33 -14.01 -16.14 -5.33
CA GLY A 33 -15.48 -16.06 -5.38
C GLY A 33 -16.14 -17.31 -5.98
N PRO A 34 -15.76 -17.73 -7.20
CA PRO A 34 -16.29 -18.96 -7.81
C PRO A 34 -16.04 -20.22 -6.97
N ALA A 35 -14.92 -20.30 -6.25
CA ALA A 35 -14.56 -21.44 -5.43
C ALA A 35 -15.35 -21.51 -4.11
N LEU A 36 -15.80 -20.36 -3.60
CA LEU A 36 -16.61 -20.27 -2.37
C LEU A 36 -18.11 -20.15 -2.65
N GLY A 37 -18.52 -20.02 -3.92
CA GLY A 37 -19.91 -19.77 -4.29
C GLY A 37 -20.42 -18.40 -3.83
N MET A 38 -19.52 -17.45 -3.58
CA MET A 38 -19.83 -16.11 -3.06
C MET A 38 -19.58 -15.04 -4.12
N ALA A 39 -20.44 -14.03 -4.16
CA ALA A 39 -20.26 -12.87 -5.02
C ALA A 39 -19.09 -11.99 -4.53
N TYR A 40 -18.51 -11.22 -5.46
CA TYR A 40 -17.44 -10.27 -5.15
C TYR A 40 -17.85 -9.28 -4.05
N SER A 41 -19.09 -8.80 -4.09
CA SER A 41 -19.67 -7.87 -3.11
C SER A 41 -19.84 -8.48 -1.71
N GLU A 42 -19.94 -9.80 -1.61
CA GLU A 42 -20.08 -10.51 -0.33
C GLU A 42 -18.73 -10.80 0.31
N LEU A 43 -17.69 -11.00 -0.51
CA LEU A 43 -16.34 -11.29 -0.02
C LEU A 43 -15.57 -10.03 0.39
N LEU A 44 -15.70 -8.94 -0.37
CA LEU A 44 -14.92 -7.73 -0.14
C LEU A 44 -15.05 -7.15 1.29
N PRO A 45 -16.25 -7.14 1.92
CA PRO A 45 -16.41 -6.62 3.28
C PRO A 45 -15.56 -7.31 4.36
N TYR A 46 -15.12 -8.56 4.15
CA TYR A 46 -14.25 -9.25 5.12
C TYR A 46 -12.88 -8.60 5.28
N ALA A 47 -12.40 -7.84 4.30
CA ALA A 47 -11.14 -7.10 4.41
C ALA A 47 -11.28 -5.75 5.14
N THR A 48 -12.50 -5.21 5.25
CA THR A 48 -12.74 -3.88 5.85
C THR A 48 -12.17 -3.74 7.26
N PRO A 49 -12.38 -4.70 8.19
CA PRO A 49 -11.76 -4.63 9.52
C PRO A 49 -10.23 -4.58 9.47
N GLY A 50 -9.62 -5.26 8.50
CA GLY A 50 -8.18 -5.20 8.25
C GLY A 50 -7.70 -3.81 7.84
N PHE A 51 -8.38 -3.13 6.91
CA PHE A 51 -8.05 -1.74 6.55
C PHE A 51 -8.24 -0.76 7.72
N VAL A 52 -9.27 -0.97 8.54
CA VAL A 52 -9.47 -0.17 9.76
C VAL A 52 -8.34 -0.40 10.75
N ALA A 53 -7.95 -1.66 10.99
CA ALA A 53 -6.83 -2.02 11.85
C ALA A 53 -5.49 -1.47 11.34
N PHE A 54 -5.28 -1.46 10.02
CA PHE A 54 -4.10 -0.91 9.38
C PHE A 54 -3.92 0.59 9.72
N GLY A 55 -5.00 1.38 9.58
CA GLY A 55 -4.98 2.79 9.93
C GLY A 55 -4.92 3.04 11.44
N ALA A 56 -5.85 2.46 12.21
CA ALA A 56 -5.97 2.72 13.64
C ALA A 56 -4.78 2.16 14.46
N GLY A 57 -4.28 0.99 14.06
CA GLY A 57 -3.15 0.32 14.72
C GLY A 57 -1.85 1.10 14.62
N SER A 58 -1.68 1.93 13.58
CA SER A 58 -0.45 2.70 13.33
C SER A 58 -0.06 3.62 14.50
N LEU A 59 -1.04 4.14 15.26
CA LEU A 59 -0.77 4.95 16.45
C LEU A 59 -0.14 4.12 17.58
N LEU A 60 -0.68 2.92 17.82
CA LEU A 60 -0.22 2.01 18.86
C LEU A 60 1.14 1.40 18.50
N THR A 61 1.30 0.96 17.26
CA THR A 61 2.54 0.33 16.78
C THR A 61 3.69 1.34 16.69
N GLY A 62 3.41 2.59 16.34
CA GLY A 62 4.40 3.67 16.40
C GLY A 62 4.87 3.96 17.82
N TRP A 63 3.93 4.05 18.77
CA TRP A 63 4.26 4.19 20.19
C TRP A 63 5.11 3.03 20.72
N LEU A 64 4.75 1.78 20.37
CA LEU A 64 5.53 0.58 20.72
C LEU A 64 6.90 0.58 20.07
N GLY A 65 7.00 0.91 18.78
CA GLY A 65 8.27 0.97 18.05
C GLY A 65 9.23 2.01 18.61
N ASP A 66 8.70 3.14 19.09
CA ASP A 66 9.51 4.18 19.70
C ASP A 66 9.95 3.89 21.13
N ARG A 67 9.11 3.23 21.94
CA ARG A 67 9.41 2.95 23.36
C ARG A 67 10.06 1.61 23.64
N TRP A 68 9.74 0.58 22.86
CA TRP A 68 10.22 -0.78 23.09
C TRP A 68 11.35 -1.14 22.14
N SER A 69 11.08 -1.36 20.86
CA SER A 69 12.15 -1.61 19.88
C SER A 69 11.62 -1.62 18.45
N ARG A 70 12.26 -0.85 17.57
CA ARG A 70 11.96 -0.88 16.14
C ARG A 70 12.31 -2.22 15.49
N ARG A 71 13.44 -2.83 15.87
CA ARG A 71 13.83 -4.16 15.37
C ARG A 71 12.81 -5.22 15.74
N HIS A 72 12.43 -5.33 17.00
CA HIS A 72 11.48 -6.38 17.43
C HIS A 72 10.11 -6.19 16.78
N MET A 73 9.65 -4.94 16.67
CA MET A 73 8.42 -4.63 15.93
C MET A 73 8.51 -5.06 14.46
N MET A 74 9.62 -4.83 13.77
CA MET A 74 9.81 -5.32 12.39
C MET A 74 9.83 -6.86 12.29
N VAL A 75 10.41 -7.57 13.27
CA VAL A 75 10.33 -9.05 13.31
C VAL A 75 8.88 -9.50 13.48
N ILE A 76 8.12 -8.85 14.36
CA ILE A 76 6.69 -9.12 14.56
C ILE A 76 5.89 -8.84 13.29
N PHE A 77 6.20 -7.76 12.57
CA PHE A 77 5.61 -7.44 11.28
C PHE A 77 5.79 -8.60 10.30
N PHE A 78 7.03 -9.04 10.03
CA PHE A 78 7.28 -10.10 9.04
C PHE A 78 6.65 -11.43 9.46
N ALA A 79 6.84 -11.84 10.71
CA ALA A 79 6.29 -13.11 11.20
C ALA A 79 4.76 -13.09 11.22
N GLY A 80 4.17 -12.01 11.74
CA GLY A 80 2.73 -11.86 11.89
C GLY A 80 2.00 -11.75 10.55
N ILE A 81 2.49 -10.91 9.64
CA ILE A 81 1.84 -10.72 8.33
C ILE A 81 2.00 -11.98 7.45
N GLY A 82 3.17 -12.62 7.51
CA GLY A 82 3.44 -13.89 6.83
C GLY A 82 2.53 -15.02 7.33
N ALA A 83 2.44 -15.19 8.64
CA ALA A 83 1.55 -16.18 9.25
C ALA A 83 0.07 -15.89 8.98
N SER A 84 -0.32 -14.62 8.96
CA SER A 84 -1.71 -14.22 8.66
C SER A 84 -2.09 -14.52 7.21
N MET A 85 -1.19 -14.28 6.24
CA MET A 85 -1.42 -14.70 4.85
C MET A 85 -1.53 -16.22 4.73
N ILE A 86 -0.66 -16.98 5.38
CA ILE A 86 -0.77 -18.44 5.40
C ILE A 86 -2.12 -18.87 6.00
N ALA A 87 -2.56 -18.24 7.10
CA ALA A 87 -3.86 -18.51 7.72
C ALA A 87 -5.04 -18.23 6.78
N VAL A 88 -4.99 -17.19 5.94
CA VAL A 88 -6.01 -16.96 4.89
C VAL A 88 -6.08 -18.15 3.93
N GLY A 89 -4.93 -18.70 3.51
CA GLY A 89 -4.88 -19.87 2.63
C GLY A 89 -5.48 -21.14 3.22
N PHE A 90 -5.54 -21.25 4.55
CA PHE A 90 -6.17 -22.36 5.29
C PHE A 90 -7.59 -22.04 5.78
N ALA A 91 -8.15 -20.88 5.46
CA ALA A 91 -9.49 -20.52 5.90
C ALA A 91 -10.55 -21.42 5.23
N GLU A 92 -11.44 -21.97 6.07
CA GLU A 92 -12.56 -22.84 5.67
C GLU A 92 -13.92 -22.20 5.94
N SER A 93 -13.97 -21.14 6.74
CA SER A 93 -15.19 -20.37 7.02
C SER A 93 -15.00 -18.87 6.83
N PRO A 94 -16.08 -18.10 6.56
CA PRO A 94 -15.98 -16.66 6.40
C PRO A 94 -15.47 -15.94 7.67
N LEU A 95 -15.77 -16.49 8.85
CA LEU A 95 -15.25 -15.95 10.11
C LEU A 95 -13.72 -16.12 10.22
N GLN A 96 -13.19 -17.29 9.86
CA GLN A 96 -11.74 -17.52 9.82
C GLN A 96 -11.07 -16.61 8.79
N LEU A 97 -11.68 -16.44 7.61
CA LEU A 97 -11.20 -15.53 6.57
C LEU A 97 -11.14 -14.09 7.09
N GLY A 98 -12.23 -13.58 7.67
CA GLY A 98 -12.28 -12.23 8.24
C GLY A 98 -11.28 -12.02 9.38
N ALA A 99 -11.11 -13.01 10.26
CA ALA A 99 -10.13 -12.95 11.35
C ALA A 99 -8.68 -12.91 10.83
N ALA A 100 -8.36 -13.71 9.81
CA ALA A 100 -7.04 -13.72 9.19
C ALA A 100 -6.76 -12.41 8.43
N LEU A 101 -7.74 -11.84 7.73
CA LEU A 101 -7.62 -10.54 7.06
C LEU A 101 -7.49 -9.38 8.06
N LEU A 102 -8.22 -9.41 9.17
CA LEU A 102 -8.04 -8.48 10.27
C LEU A 102 -6.61 -8.55 10.82
N SER A 103 -6.10 -9.77 11.00
CA SER A 103 -4.74 -10.03 11.48
C SER A 103 -3.68 -9.47 10.51
N ILE A 104 -3.87 -9.60 9.18
CA ILE A 104 -3.00 -8.93 8.18
C ILE A 104 -2.96 -7.43 8.45
N GLY A 105 -4.11 -6.77 8.58
CA GLY A 105 -4.19 -5.33 8.83
C GLY A 105 -3.52 -4.89 10.14
N LEU A 106 -3.69 -5.67 11.21
CA LEU A 106 -3.04 -5.41 12.50
C LEU A 106 -1.51 -5.43 12.38
N PHE A 107 -0.94 -6.44 11.74
CA PHE A 107 0.51 -6.53 11.57
C PHE A 107 1.04 -5.54 10.54
N ALA A 108 0.32 -5.30 9.45
CA ALA A 108 0.64 -4.29 8.45
C ALA A 108 0.79 -2.89 9.09
N SER A 109 -0.05 -2.57 10.09
CA SER A 109 -0.03 -1.27 10.78
C SER A 109 1.33 -0.93 11.45
N ILE A 110 2.24 -1.90 11.59
CA ILE A 110 3.58 -1.70 12.13
C ILE A 110 4.49 -0.97 11.14
N TYR A 111 4.36 -1.25 9.84
CA TYR A 111 5.37 -0.87 8.86
C TYR A 111 5.56 0.65 8.78
N HIS A 112 4.51 1.43 8.51
CA HIS A 112 4.65 2.86 8.27
C HIS A 112 5.30 3.62 9.44
N PRO A 113 4.88 3.49 10.70
CA PRO A 113 5.52 4.23 11.78
C PRO A 113 6.92 3.69 12.12
N VAL A 114 7.14 2.37 12.09
CA VAL A 114 8.41 1.77 12.53
C VAL A 114 9.45 1.77 11.42
N GLY A 115 9.09 1.30 10.23
CA GLY A 115 9.94 1.24 9.04
C GLY A 115 10.42 2.62 8.60
N THR A 116 9.53 3.61 8.52
CA THR A 116 9.91 4.99 8.20
C THR A 116 10.91 5.54 9.22
N ALA A 117 10.68 5.30 10.51
CA ALA A 117 11.59 5.73 11.56
C ALA A 117 12.97 5.05 11.47
N MET A 118 13.02 3.79 11.00
CA MET A 118 14.29 3.12 10.69
C MET A 118 14.99 3.76 9.49
N ILE A 119 14.29 4.10 8.40
CA ILE A 119 14.89 4.82 7.26
C ILE A 119 15.49 6.15 7.74
N VAL A 120 14.73 6.92 8.52
CA VAL A 120 15.20 8.20 9.10
C VAL A 120 16.48 8.04 9.92
N SER A 121 16.66 6.90 10.58
CA SER A 121 17.82 6.68 11.46
C SER A 121 19.06 6.16 10.74
N TYR A 122 18.91 5.55 9.56
CA TYR A 122 20.01 4.94 8.81
C TYR A 122 20.31 5.64 7.48
N ALA A 123 19.44 6.52 6.98
CA ALA A 123 19.62 7.15 5.68
C ALA A 123 20.59 8.34 5.72
N ASP A 124 21.70 8.23 4.98
CA ASP A 124 22.61 9.36 4.74
C ASP A 124 21.95 10.47 3.89
N ARG A 125 21.09 10.05 2.94
CA ARG A 125 20.35 10.93 2.04
C ARG A 125 18.86 10.65 2.16
N LEU A 126 18.24 11.15 3.24
CA LEU A 126 16.86 10.85 3.61
C LEU A 126 15.88 10.95 2.43
N GLY A 127 15.90 12.05 1.67
CA GLY A 127 14.98 12.23 0.53
C GLY A 127 15.13 11.16 -0.57
N ARG A 128 16.36 10.69 -0.84
CA ARG A 128 16.59 9.62 -1.82
C ARG A 128 16.06 8.28 -1.30
N GLU A 129 16.35 7.95 -0.05
CA GLU A 129 15.93 6.67 0.54
C GLU A 129 14.42 6.61 0.75
N MET A 130 13.78 7.72 1.12
CA MET A 130 12.30 7.86 1.16
C MET A 130 11.69 7.69 -0.23
N GLY A 131 12.28 8.30 -1.26
CA GLY A 131 11.81 8.14 -2.64
C GLY A 131 11.92 6.70 -3.15
N LEU A 132 13.05 6.02 -2.89
CA LEU A 132 13.22 4.61 -3.19
C LEU A 132 12.21 3.75 -2.43
N ASN A 133 12.00 4.05 -1.15
CA ASN A 133 11.02 3.34 -0.34
C ASN A 133 9.61 3.44 -0.93
N GLY A 134 9.18 4.62 -1.40
CA GLY A 134 7.91 4.79 -2.11
C GLY A 134 7.78 3.91 -3.36
N VAL A 135 8.87 3.75 -4.14
CA VAL A 135 8.89 2.85 -5.30
C VAL A 135 8.62 1.40 -4.88
N TRP A 136 9.23 0.92 -3.79
CA TRP A 136 8.98 -0.43 -3.28
C TRP A 136 7.53 -0.64 -2.86
N GLY A 137 6.90 0.36 -2.23
CA GLY A 137 5.48 0.31 -1.89
C GLY A 137 4.59 0.15 -3.13
N ASN A 138 4.84 0.95 -4.18
CA ASN A 138 4.10 0.84 -5.43
C ASN A 138 4.32 -0.48 -6.15
N LEU A 139 5.55 -1.01 -6.11
CA LEU A 139 5.84 -2.33 -6.64
C LEU A 139 5.07 -3.42 -5.87
N GLY A 140 4.86 -3.24 -4.56
CA GLY A 140 3.98 -4.10 -3.76
C GLY A 140 2.55 -4.10 -4.28
N VAL A 141 1.98 -2.91 -4.50
CA VAL A 141 0.65 -2.73 -5.11
C VAL A 141 0.56 -3.43 -6.47
N ALA A 142 1.48 -3.14 -7.38
CA ALA A 142 1.49 -3.73 -8.73
C ALA A 142 1.63 -5.26 -8.69
N SER A 143 2.53 -5.75 -7.84
CA SER A 143 2.84 -7.19 -7.75
C SER A 143 1.71 -7.98 -7.10
N SER A 144 0.87 -7.36 -6.26
CA SER A 144 -0.28 -8.02 -5.63
C SER A 144 -1.20 -8.64 -6.67
N ALA A 145 -1.62 -7.87 -7.69
CA ALA A 145 -2.48 -8.36 -8.77
C ALA A 145 -1.75 -9.38 -9.66
N LEU A 146 -0.49 -9.12 -10.01
CA LEU A 146 0.31 -10.03 -10.86
C LEU A 146 0.49 -11.40 -10.23
N ALA A 147 1.04 -11.45 -9.01
CA ALA A 147 1.34 -12.70 -8.33
C ALA A 147 0.05 -13.44 -7.96
N THR A 148 -0.98 -12.73 -7.49
CA THR A 148 -2.27 -13.35 -7.15
C THR A 148 -2.96 -13.92 -8.37
N GLY A 149 -2.94 -13.21 -9.50
CA GLY A 149 -3.51 -13.70 -10.75
C GLY A 149 -2.78 -14.93 -11.28
N ALA A 150 -1.44 -14.90 -11.30
CA ALA A 150 -0.62 -16.01 -11.77
C ALA A 150 -0.73 -17.24 -10.86
N ILE A 151 -0.45 -17.09 -9.57
CA ILE A 151 -0.51 -18.20 -8.61
C ILE A 151 -1.94 -18.70 -8.47
N GLY A 152 -2.93 -17.79 -8.39
CA GLY A 152 -4.33 -18.13 -8.29
C GLY A 152 -4.84 -18.96 -9.47
N GLN A 153 -4.39 -18.64 -10.70
CA GLN A 153 -4.77 -19.40 -11.89
C GLN A 153 -4.15 -20.80 -11.94
N TYR A 154 -2.86 -20.94 -11.61
CA TYR A 154 -2.14 -22.21 -11.82
C TYR A 154 -2.11 -23.13 -10.61
N LEU A 155 -2.12 -22.57 -9.40
CA LEU A 155 -2.03 -23.31 -8.13
C LEU A 155 -3.29 -23.16 -7.28
N GLY A 156 -4.17 -22.20 -7.59
CA GLY A 156 -5.39 -21.93 -6.84
C GLY A 156 -5.23 -20.79 -5.83
N TRP A 157 -6.36 -20.22 -5.41
CA TRP A 157 -6.38 -19.02 -4.58
C TRP A 157 -5.68 -19.20 -3.23
N ARG A 158 -5.70 -20.41 -2.64
CA ARG A 158 -5.04 -20.68 -1.35
C ARG A 158 -3.54 -20.45 -1.42
N PHE A 159 -2.90 -20.96 -2.47
CA PHE A 159 -1.46 -20.80 -2.68
C PHE A 159 -1.08 -19.36 -3.01
N ALA A 160 -2.01 -18.56 -3.54
CA ALA A 160 -1.78 -17.14 -3.76
C ALA A 160 -1.51 -16.40 -2.44
N PHE A 161 -1.95 -16.90 -1.29
CA PHE A 161 -1.58 -16.35 0.02
C PHE A 161 -0.45 -17.12 0.71
N ILE A 162 -0.45 -18.45 0.64
CA ILE A 162 0.54 -19.29 1.33
C ILE A 162 1.96 -19.01 0.83
N ILE A 163 2.18 -18.95 -0.49
CA ILE A 163 3.51 -18.76 -1.07
C ILE A 163 4.11 -17.40 -0.65
N PRO A 164 3.43 -16.25 -0.86
CA PRO A 164 3.93 -14.97 -0.36
C PRO A 164 4.09 -14.90 1.15
N GLY A 165 3.23 -15.61 1.90
CA GLY A 165 3.36 -15.73 3.35
C GLY A 165 4.65 -16.42 3.78
N ILE A 166 5.00 -17.55 3.15
CA ILE A 166 6.27 -18.26 3.40
C ILE A 166 7.46 -17.38 3.04
N VAL A 167 7.43 -16.73 1.88
CA VAL A 167 8.51 -15.82 1.43
C VAL A 167 8.70 -14.67 2.43
N THR A 168 7.60 -14.09 2.91
CA THR A 168 7.61 -13.03 3.92
C THR A 168 8.25 -13.48 5.23
N ILE A 169 7.91 -14.67 5.73
CA ILE A 169 8.54 -15.23 6.94
C ILE A 169 10.03 -15.46 6.70
N ALA A 170 10.43 -16.01 5.54
CA ALA A 170 11.83 -16.24 5.21
C ALA A 170 12.64 -14.94 5.20
N ILE A 171 12.09 -13.85 4.63
CA ILE A 171 12.69 -12.51 4.69
C ILE A 171 12.77 -12.02 6.14
N GLY A 172 11.73 -12.25 6.95
CA GLY A 172 11.71 -11.91 8.38
C GLY A 172 12.79 -12.63 9.18
N VAL A 173 13.02 -13.92 8.91
CA VAL A 173 14.11 -14.71 9.52
C VAL A 173 15.46 -14.13 9.09
N ALA A 174 15.65 -13.85 7.80
CA ALA A 174 16.87 -13.23 7.30
C ALA A 174 17.13 -11.86 7.96
N PHE A 175 16.08 -11.04 8.14
CA PHE A 175 16.15 -9.77 8.86
C PHE A 175 16.55 -9.97 10.32
N ALA A 176 15.90 -10.89 11.04
CA ALA A 176 16.16 -11.16 12.45
C ALA A 176 17.60 -11.61 12.71
N LEU A 177 18.17 -12.40 11.79
CA LEU A 177 19.55 -12.88 11.86
C LEU A 177 20.58 -11.82 11.43
N SER A 178 20.22 -10.94 10.50
CA SER A 178 21.18 -10.02 9.86
C SER A 178 21.21 -8.60 10.44
N VAL A 179 20.17 -8.21 11.19
CA VAL A 179 20.03 -6.90 11.82
C VAL A 179 20.09 -7.09 13.33
N LEU A 180 21.10 -6.48 13.97
CA LEU A 180 21.32 -6.52 15.40
C LEU A 180 20.38 -5.56 16.12
N HIS A 181 20.02 -5.90 17.36
CA HIS A 181 19.32 -4.96 18.23
C HIS A 181 20.31 -3.86 18.64
N GLU A 182 19.91 -2.61 18.48
CA GLU A 182 20.67 -1.44 18.94
C GLU A 182 19.83 -0.71 19.99
N ASP A 183 20.36 -0.60 21.21
CA ASP A 183 19.74 0.19 22.27
C ASP A 183 19.77 1.67 21.87
N ARG A 184 18.64 2.36 22.02
CA ARG A 184 18.57 3.79 21.72
C ARG A 184 19.33 4.59 22.79
N THR A 185 20.55 5.03 22.48
CA THR A 185 21.15 6.19 23.14
C THR A 185 20.44 7.44 22.64
N GLY A 186 19.53 7.96 23.44
CA GLY A 186 18.46 8.86 23.01
C GLY A 186 18.90 10.18 22.36
N THR A 187 18.14 10.57 21.34
CA THR A 187 17.79 11.97 21.08
C THR A 187 16.31 12.00 20.71
N ARG A 188 15.48 12.48 21.63
CA ARG A 188 14.16 13.02 21.27
C ARG A 188 14.46 14.30 20.50
N GLN A 189 14.41 14.24 19.17
CA GLN A 189 14.02 15.44 18.44
C GLN A 189 12.53 15.62 18.72
N ALA A 190 12.22 16.39 19.77
CA ALA A 190 10.92 16.99 19.89
C ALA A 190 10.75 17.85 18.64
N ALA A 191 9.95 17.36 17.68
CA ALA A 191 9.58 18.14 16.52
C ALA A 191 9.06 19.49 17.06
N ALA A 192 9.72 20.57 16.68
CA ALA A 192 9.29 21.91 17.03
C ALA A 192 7.91 22.10 16.41
N GLN A 193 6.86 21.88 17.21
CA GLN A 193 5.50 22.08 16.76
C GLN A 193 5.35 23.54 16.36
N VAL A 194 5.20 23.77 15.06
CA VAL A 194 4.76 25.05 14.53
C VAL A 194 3.42 25.34 15.20
N ARG A 195 3.39 26.33 16.10
CA ARG A 195 2.16 26.81 16.74
C ARG A 195 1.34 27.54 15.69
N VAL A 196 0.51 26.80 14.96
CA VAL A 196 -0.53 27.41 14.11
C VAL A 196 -1.56 28.09 15.04
N ALA A 197 -1.98 29.30 14.69
CA ALA A 197 -2.91 30.09 15.49
C ALA A 197 -4.26 29.35 15.67
N LYS A 198 -4.74 29.24 16.93
CA LYS A 198 -5.91 28.45 17.34
C LYS A 198 -7.24 28.81 16.67
N GLN A 199 -7.34 29.97 16.01
CA GLN A 199 -8.61 30.60 15.64
C GLN A 199 -9.13 30.11 14.26
N ASP A 200 -8.22 29.83 13.32
CA ASP A 200 -8.55 29.28 11.99
C ASP A 200 -8.20 27.78 11.84
N MET A 201 -7.52 27.21 12.84
CA MET A 201 -7.05 25.82 12.83
C MET A 201 -8.19 24.83 12.57
N TRP A 202 -9.38 25.04 13.13
CA TRP A 202 -10.48 24.10 12.95
C TRP A 202 -10.96 24.05 11.49
N ARG A 203 -10.99 25.20 10.79
CA ARG A 203 -11.35 25.27 9.37
C ARG A 203 -10.29 24.58 8.50
N VAL A 204 -9.02 24.79 8.83
CA VAL A 204 -7.89 24.13 8.16
C VAL A 204 -7.93 22.62 8.39
N ILE A 205 -8.14 22.16 9.63
CA ILE A 205 -8.27 20.74 9.96
C ILE A 205 -9.46 20.11 9.23
N VAL A 206 -10.64 20.74 9.25
CA VAL A 206 -11.83 20.21 8.57
C VAL A 206 -11.60 20.17 7.05
N ALA A 207 -11.03 21.21 6.46
CA ALA A 207 -10.71 21.24 5.03
C ALA A 207 -9.70 20.14 4.66
N LEU A 208 -8.64 19.98 5.44
CA LEU A 208 -7.65 18.91 5.25
C LEU A 208 -8.26 17.52 5.40
N LEU A 209 -9.11 17.31 6.42
CA LEU A 209 -9.81 16.03 6.62
C LEU A 209 -10.70 15.70 5.42
N ILE A 210 -11.49 16.65 4.92
CA ILE A 210 -12.35 16.43 3.74
C ILE A 210 -11.50 16.06 2.52
N VAL A 211 -10.41 16.79 2.28
CA VAL A 211 -9.50 16.53 1.15
C VAL A 211 -8.83 15.18 1.28
N VAL A 212 -8.29 14.84 2.45
CA VAL A 212 -7.62 13.55 2.71
C VAL A 212 -8.61 12.40 2.58
N ILE A 213 -9.82 12.52 3.12
CA ILE A 213 -10.88 11.50 2.97
C ILE A 213 -11.23 11.34 1.49
N ALA A 214 -11.45 12.42 0.75
CA ALA A 214 -11.81 12.34 -0.66
C ALA A 214 -10.70 11.69 -1.51
N ILE A 215 -9.44 12.10 -1.33
CA ILE A 215 -8.29 11.56 -2.06
C ILE A 215 -8.06 10.09 -1.67
N SER A 216 -8.04 9.78 -0.38
CA SER A 216 -7.78 8.42 0.12
C SER A 216 -8.89 7.46 -0.27
N THR A 217 -10.15 7.90 -0.23
CA THR A 217 -11.29 7.09 -0.68
C THR A 217 -11.19 6.83 -2.18
N THR A 218 -10.89 7.85 -2.98
CA THR A 218 -10.71 7.68 -4.43
C THR A 218 -9.56 6.73 -4.75
N PHE A 219 -8.41 6.91 -4.09
CA PHE A 219 -7.24 6.04 -4.26
C PHE A 219 -7.53 4.59 -3.87
N ASN A 220 -8.13 4.35 -2.70
CA ASN A 220 -8.49 3.01 -2.26
C ASN A 220 -9.57 2.38 -3.14
N ALA A 221 -10.59 3.14 -3.55
CA ALA A 221 -11.62 2.66 -4.44
C ALA A 221 -11.04 2.22 -5.79
N VAL A 222 -10.16 3.02 -6.40
CA VAL A 222 -9.48 2.66 -7.64
C VAL A 222 -8.59 1.44 -7.44
N THR A 223 -7.76 1.42 -6.40
CA THR A 223 -6.79 0.33 -6.19
C THR A 223 -7.46 -1.02 -5.93
N VAL A 224 -8.56 -1.03 -5.17
CA VAL A 224 -9.32 -2.24 -4.87
C VAL A 224 -10.22 -2.67 -6.03
N ALA A 225 -10.86 -1.73 -6.73
CA ALA A 225 -11.83 -2.06 -7.78
C ALA A 225 -11.19 -2.37 -9.15
N LEU A 226 -9.97 -1.87 -9.43
CA LEU A 226 -9.37 -1.98 -10.76
C LEU A 226 -9.20 -3.44 -11.24
N PRO A 227 -8.69 -4.40 -10.44
CA PRO A 227 -8.60 -5.79 -10.86
C PRO A 227 -9.97 -6.38 -11.23
N LYS A 228 -11.00 -6.04 -10.46
CA LYS A 228 -12.37 -6.49 -10.70
C LYS A 228 -12.95 -5.87 -11.97
N LEU A 229 -12.75 -4.57 -12.16
CA LEU A 229 -13.17 -3.86 -13.38
C LEU A 229 -12.54 -4.49 -14.62
N PHE A 230 -11.26 -4.85 -14.55
CA PHE A 230 -10.59 -5.56 -15.64
C PHE A 230 -11.18 -6.94 -15.88
N SER A 231 -11.46 -7.71 -14.82
CA SER A 231 -12.08 -9.04 -14.99
C SER A 231 -13.44 -9.01 -15.69
N GLU A 232 -14.20 -7.91 -15.53
CA GLU A 232 -15.53 -7.78 -16.13
C GLU A 232 -15.50 -7.18 -17.54
N ARG A 233 -14.58 -6.25 -17.79
CA ARG A 233 -14.62 -5.37 -18.98
C ARG A 233 -13.51 -5.63 -20.00
N LEU A 234 -12.60 -6.58 -19.74
CA LEU A 234 -11.58 -7.04 -20.69
C LEU A 234 -11.92 -8.41 -21.28
N ALA A 235 -13.18 -8.86 -21.19
CA ALA A 235 -13.59 -10.21 -21.56
C ALA A 235 -13.31 -10.59 -23.03
N ASP A 236 -13.19 -9.61 -23.93
CA ASP A 236 -12.82 -9.81 -25.34
C ASP A 236 -11.31 -9.95 -25.54
N LEU A 237 -10.49 -9.39 -24.64
CA LEU A 237 -9.04 -9.50 -24.66
C LEU A 237 -8.54 -10.74 -23.92
N THR A 238 -9.05 -10.94 -22.71
CA THR A 238 -8.63 -12.07 -21.87
C THR A 238 -9.61 -12.33 -20.74
N ARG A 239 -9.75 -13.61 -20.40
CA ARG A 239 -10.42 -14.09 -19.18
C ARG A 239 -9.45 -14.75 -18.21
N SER A 240 -8.16 -14.80 -18.55
CA SER A 240 -7.12 -15.41 -17.72
C SER A 240 -6.80 -14.49 -16.53
N PRO A 241 -6.96 -14.95 -15.27
CA PRO A 241 -6.57 -14.17 -14.10
C PRO A 241 -5.11 -13.76 -14.12
N ALA A 242 -4.21 -14.61 -14.64
CA ALA A 242 -2.79 -14.29 -14.80
C ALA A 242 -2.57 -13.08 -15.73
N LEU A 243 -3.20 -13.08 -16.91
CA LEU A 243 -3.09 -11.96 -17.86
C LEU A 243 -3.73 -10.68 -17.32
N LEU A 244 -4.87 -10.78 -16.63
CA LEU A 244 -5.49 -9.64 -15.95
C LEU A 244 -4.57 -9.04 -14.88
N GLY A 245 -3.88 -9.90 -14.12
CA GLY A 245 -2.86 -9.50 -13.15
C GLY A 245 -1.66 -8.78 -13.80
N VAL A 246 -1.19 -9.27 -14.95
CA VAL A 246 -0.13 -8.60 -15.73
C VAL A 246 -0.59 -7.21 -16.19
N ILE A 247 -1.80 -7.09 -16.75
CA ILE A 247 -2.33 -5.81 -17.21
C ILE A 247 -2.45 -4.83 -16.04
N ALA A 248 -3.02 -5.26 -14.90
CA ALA A 248 -3.10 -4.43 -13.69
C ALA A 248 -1.73 -3.96 -13.21
N ALA A 249 -0.75 -4.86 -13.15
CA ALA A 249 0.62 -4.51 -12.75
C ALA A 249 1.26 -3.49 -13.70
N CYS A 250 1.12 -3.68 -15.01
CA CYS A 250 1.60 -2.72 -16.00
C CYS A 250 0.97 -1.33 -15.82
N VAL A 251 -0.34 -1.26 -15.54
CA VAL A 251 -1.03 0.00 -15.27
C VAL A 251 -0.47 0.68 -14.01
N TYR A 252 -0.23 -0.07 -12.92
CA TYR A 252 0.37 0.48 -11.71
C TYR A 252 1.82 0.94 -11.86
N VAL A 253 2.61 0.34 -12.76
CA VAL A 253 3.97 0.82 -13.08
C VAL A 253 3.94 2.27 -13.60
N PHE A 254 2.95 2.65 -14.41
CA PHE A 254 2.78 4.05 -14.83
C PHE A 254 2.49 4.99 -13.64
N GLY A 255 1.78 4.50 -12.61
CA GLY A 255 1.60 5.23 -11.35
C GLY A 255 2.92 5.53 -10.66
N ALA A 256 3.80 4.52 -10.52
CA ALA A 256 5.12 4.67 -9.95
C ALA A 256 6.01 5.64 -10.75
N MET A 257 6.00 5.54 -12.09
CA MET A 257 6.73 6.48 -12.96
C MET A 257 6.19 7.92 -12.84
N THR A 258 4.89 8.06 -12.60
CA THR A 258 4.25 9.37 -12.40
C THR A 258 4.70 10.01 -11.11
N GLN A 259 4.81 9.28 -10.01
CA GLN A 259 5.31 9.84 -8.74
C GLN A 259 6.71 10.45 -8.91
N TYR A 260 7.62 9.74 -9.58
CA TYR A 260 8.95 10.25 -9.88
C TYR A 260 8.91 11.54 -10.73
N THR A 261 8.04 11.57 -11.74
CA THR A 261 7.90 12.71 -12.66
C THR A 261 7.28 13.93 -11.96
N ILE A 262 6.22 13.71 -11.16
CA ILE A 262 5.54 14.75 -10.38
C ILE A 262 6.46 15.32 -9.31
N GLY A 263 7.28 14.48 -8.67
CA GLY A 263 8.32 14.94 -7.74
C GLY A 263 9.24 15.99 -8.38
N LYS A 264 9.77 15.72 -9.59
CA LYS A 264 10.58 16.69 -10.34
C LYS A 264 9.80 17.94 -10.77
N LEU A 265 8.51 17.78 -11.08
CA LEU A 265 7.68 18.91 -11.51
C LEU A 265 7.45 19.90 -10.38
N LEU A 266 7.30 19.39 -9.15
CA LEU A 266 7.16 20.17 -7.92
C LEU A 266 8.41 20.97 -7.54
N ASP A 267 9.60 20.55 -7.99
CA ASP A 267 10.83 21.33 -7.83
C ASP A 267 10.78 22.65 -8.63
N ARG A 268 9.98 22.70 -9.70
CA ARG A 268 9.92 23.81 -10.66
C ARG A 268 8.61 24.58 -10.63
N HIS A 269 7.54 24.00 -10.07
CA HIS A 269 6.20 24.56 -10.09
C HIS A 269 5.58 24.55 -8.69
N SER A 270 4.65 25.48 -8.45
CA SER A 270 3.92 25.50 -7.18
C SER A 270 3.06 24.24 -6.99
N LEU A 271 2.89 23.82 -5.72
CA LEU A 271 2.02 22.69 -5.34
C LEU A 271 0.64 22.79 -5.99
N LYS A 272 0.03 23.99 -5.96
CA LYS A 272 -1.30 24.25 -6.55
C LYS A 272 -1.32 24.04 -8.07
N ALA A 273 -0.27 24.46 -8.78
CA ALA A 273 -0.18 24.34 -10.24
C ALA A 273 -0.10 22.86 -10.69
N VAL A 274 0.44 21.99 -9.85
CA VAL A 274 0.54 20.54 -10.12
C VAL A 274 -0.68 19.78 -9.60
N ALA A 275 -1.18 20.14 -8.42
CA ALA A 275 -2.33 19.48 -7.78
C ALA A 275 -3.62 19.62 -8.62
N LEU A 276 -3.95 20.84 -9.06
CA LEU A 276 -5.25 21.10 -9.70
C LEU A 276 -5.44 20.28 -11.00
N PRO A 277 -4.51 20.27 -11.97
CA PRO A 277 -4.66 19.47 -13.18
C PRO A 277 -4.85 17.98 -12.90
N LEU A 278 -4.08 17.42 -11.96
CA LEU A 278 -4.19 16.01 -11.56
C LEU A 278 -5.56 15.69 -10.97
N SER A 279 -6.11 16.59 -10.13
CA SER A 279 -7.45 16.41 -9.54
C SER A 279 -8.56 16.51 -10.59
N PHE A 280 -8.48 17.50 -11.48
CA PHE A 280 -9.48 17.70 -12.55
C PHE A 280 -9.46 16.58 -13.58
N MET A 281 -8.32 15.92 -13.78
CA MET A 281 -8.19 14.76 -14.68
C MET A 281 -8.88 13.51 -14.12
N LEU A 282 -8.94 13.32 -12.80
CA LEU A 282 -9.48 12.08 -12.21
C LEU A 282 -10.97 11.86 -12.52
N ALA A 283 -11.82 12.88 -12.34
CA ALA A 283 -13.26 12.76 -12.56
C ALA A 283 -13.65 12.31 -13.99
N PRO A 284 -13.17 12.96 -15.08
CA PRO A 284 -13.51 12.53 -16.43
C PRO A 284 -12.96 11.13 -16.75
N PHE A 285 -11.77 10.79 -16.25
CA PHE A 285 -11.20 9.46 -16.47
C PHE A 285 -12.00 8.37 -15.72
N LEU A 286 -12.45 8.63 -14.50
CA LEU A 286 -13.32 7.71 -13.76
C LEU A 286 -14.66 7.50 -14.49
N TYR A 287 -15.25 8.58 -15.03
CA TYR A 287 -16.47 8.48 -15.84
C TYR A 287 -16.26 7.67 -17.13
N LEU A 288 -15.16 7.93 -17.84
CA LEU A 288 -14.80 7.16 -19.04
C LEU A 288 -14.56 5.68 -18.70
N ALA A 289 -13.87 5.37 -17.59
CA ALA A 289 -13.64 3.99 -17.17
C ALA A 289 -14.94 3.23 -16.84
N ALA A 290 -16.00 3.93 -16.41
CA ALA A 290 -17.31 3.32 -16.16
C ALA A 290 -18.04 2.88 -17.45
N THR A 291 -17.69 3.44 -18.60
CA THR A 291 -18.39 3.23 -19.88
C THR A 291 -17.56 2.43 -20.89
N LEU A 292 -16.24 2.53 -20.83
CA LEU A 292 -15.33 1.90 -21.77
C LEU A 292 -15.04 0.43 -21.41
N SER A 293 -14.45 -0.31 -22.35
CA SER A 293 -14.07 -1.72 -22.20
C SER A 293 -12.79 -1.99 -22.99
N ASN A 294 -12.11 -3.11 -22.71
CA ASN A 294 -10.90 -3.57 -23.41
C ASN A 294 -9.77 -2.51 -23.47
N TRP A 295 -9.14 -2.31 -24.64
CA TRP A 295 -8.00 -1.41 -24.81
C TRP A 295 -8.26 0.04 -24.36
N PRO A 296 -9.38 0.70 -24.73
CA PRO A 296 -9.72 2.02 -24.21
C PRO A 296 -9.77 2.10 -22.69
N LEU A 297 -10.29 1.06 -22.03
CA LEU A 297 -10.34 1.01 -20.56
C LEU A 297 -8.94 0.92 -19.94
N ILE A 298 -8.02 0.15 -20.54
CA ILE A 298 -6.62 0.09 -20.08
C ILE A 298 -5.97 1.48 -20.16
N LEU A 299 -6.12 2.18 -21.29
CA LEU A 299 -5.55 3.52 -21.47
C LEU A 299 -6.10 4.54 -20.48
N VAL A 300 -7.41 4.53 -20.25
CA VAL A 300 -8.03 5.41 -19.24
C VAL A 300 -7.58 5.02 -17.83
N SER A 301 -7.44 3.73 -17.54
CA SER A 301 -6.96 3.27 -16.22
C SER A 301 -5.53 3.72 -15.93
N ILE A 302 -4.66 3.79 -16.94
CA ILE A 302 -3.34 4.43 -16.82
C ILE A 302 -3.51 5.88 -16.38
N GLY A 303 -4.34 6.68 -17.04
CA GLY A 303 -4.60 8.06 -16.64
C GLY A 303 -5.16 8.21 -15.23
N ILE A 304 -6.07 7.33 -14.80
CA ILE A 304 -6.58 7.31 -13.42
C ILE A 304 -5.44 7.09 -12.43
N VAL A 305 -4.62 6.06 -12.67
CA VAL A 305 -3.50 5.71 -11.79
C VAL A 305 -2.43 6.80 -11.78
N MET A 306 -2.11 7.41 -12.92
CA MET A 306 -1.22 8.57 -12.97
C MET A 306 -1.76 9.74 -12.14
N GLY A 307 -3.05 10.06 -12.28
CA GLY A 307 -3.73 11.09 -11.49
C GLY A 307 -3.68 10.81 -9.99
N ALA A 308 -4.04 9.59 -9.59
CA ALA A 308 -4.15 9.19 -8.19
C ALA A 308 -2.78 9.15 -7.49
N PHE A 309 -1.78 8.50 -8.10
CA PHE A 309 -0.43 8.44 -7.53
C PHE A 309 0.29 9.80 -7.59
N GLY A 310 0.01 10.61 -8.60
CA GLY A 310 0.45 12.00 -8.66
C GLY A 310 -0.06 12.83 -7.48
N GLN A 311 -1.36 12.71 -7.15
CA GLN A 311 -1.95 13.37 -5.97
C GLN A 311 -1.28 12.94 -4.66
N VAL A 312 -0.98 11.65 -4.50
CA VAL A 312 -0.24 11.14 -3.34
C VAL A 312 1.11 11.87 -3.21
N THR A 313 1.87 11.98 -4.30
CA THR A 313 3.17 12.66 -4.31
C THR A 313 3.05 14.14 -3.93
N VAL A 314 2.00 14.82 -4.41
CA VAL A 314 1.73 16.21 -4.06
C VAL A 314 1.39 16.34 -2.58
N ASN A 315 0.57 15.44 -2.02
CA ASN A 315 0.23 15.45 -0.60
C ASN A 315 1.46 15.23 0.29
N ASP A 316 2.31 14.27 -0.06
CA ASP A 316 3.55 14.00 0.69
C ASP A 316 4.47 15.23 0.68
N ALA A 317 4.59 15.90 -0.46
CA ALA A 317 5.36 17.14 -0.58
C ALA A 317 4.72 18.31 0.19
N MET A 318 3.39 18.38 0.28
CA MET A 318 2.71 19.37 1.12
C MET A 318 3.04 19.16 2.60
N ILE A 319 2.93 17.92 3.09
CA ILE A 319 3.23 17.60 4.50
C ILE A 319 4.68 17.99 4.79
N GLY A 320 5.65 17.53 4.00
CA GLY A 320 7.06 17.84 4.21
C GLY A 320 7.45 19.32 4.14
N LYS A 321 6.61 20.19 3.54
CA LYS A 321 6.84 21.65 3.49
C LYS A 321 6.22 22.40 4.67
N TYR A 322 5.19 21.85 5.29
CA TYR A 322 4.39 22.51 6.33
C TYR A 322 4.43 21.83 7.71
N THR A 323 5.17 20.71 7.85
CA THR A 323 5.51 20.04 9.12
C THR A 323 7.01 19.96 9.31
#